data_AF-A0A409Y2U5-F1
#
_entry.id   AF-A0A409Y2U5-F1
#
_cell.length_a   1.000
_cell.length_b   1.000
_cell.length_c   1.000
_cell.angle_alpha   90.00
_cell.angle_beta   90.00
_cell.angle_gamma   90.00
#
_symmetry.space_group_name_H-M   'P 1'
#
loop_
_entity.id
_entity.type
_entity.pdbx_description
1 polymer ?
#
loop_
_entity_poly.entity_id
_entity_poly.type
_entity_poly.pdbx_seq_one_letter_code
_entity_poly.pdbx_strand_id
1 'polypeptide(L)'
;MTLESVDETKTPQDPDLHVLLSGQYVRIWEARNIEEFKQTFLDCVECHYRAYATGGILHRGISEDSLMIHRSFSNLDVEGPTREDGKSTRPISGPAQEGSIIPPCIGRLNDFDMAAKVNNQGQFLVTSASHRTGTLPFMALDLLKPGKRVLHVYRHDLESFFYILVWAAVHYDLKHGKRKSCSPKVLQSWLNESTCFLSKHRFMSDSLAENDSIQQHIPDDAKRQIWDEWVVPLHILFKGAFVHRSTQADKHLPVDHETLDGLITFETFMRAVRVKPRGLDGLK
;
A
#
# COMPACT_ATOMS: atom_id res chain seq x y z
N MET A 1 -3.64 52.56 37.09
CA MET A 1 -3.15 52.15 35.76
C MET A 1 -2.07 51.12 36.01
N THR A 2 -2.51 49.89 36.21
CA THR A 2 -1.70 48.75 36.67
C THR A 2 -1.17 48.03 35.43
N LEU A 3 0.16 47.91 35.38
CA LEU A 3 0.89 47.13 34.37
C LEU A 3 0.64 45.65 34.65
N GLU A 4 0.01 44.95 33.71
CA GLU A 4 -0.05 43.49 33.70
C GLU A 4 1.27 42.95 33.15
N SER A 5 2.02 42.25 34.00
CA SER A 5 3.18 41.46 33.61
C SER A 5 2.72 40.17 32.95
N VAL A 6 3.17 39.95 31.72
CA VAL A 6 2.99 38.72 30.95
C VAL A 6 3.72 37.58 31.66
N ASP A 7 2.99 36.54 32.03
CA ASP A 7 3.51 35.32 32.63
C ASP A 7 4.08 34.41 31.52
N GLU A 8 5.39 34.51 31.28
CA GLU A 8 6.16 33.64 30.40
C GLU A 8 6.61 32.37 31.14
N THR A 9 5.67 31.45 31.44
CA THR A 9 6.03 30.05 31.69
C THR A 9 4.99 29.09 31.12
N LYS A 10 4.96 28.95 29.79
CA LYS A 10 4.45 27.72 29.16
C LYS A 10 5.65 26.91 28.70
N THR A 11 6.06 25.98 29.55
CA THR A 11 6.89 24.83 29.15
C THR A 11 6.28 24.17 27.90
N PRO A 12 7.07 23.82 26.87
CA PRO A 12 6.58 23.07 25.74
C PRO A 12 6.01 21.75 26.25
N GLN A 13 4.73 21.49 25.96
CA GLN A 13 4.17 20.15 26.14
C GLN A 13 4.99 19.22 25.24
N ASP A 14 5.66 18.25 25.88
CA ASP A 14 6.31 17.14 25.19
C ASP A 14 5.28 16.50 24.25
N PRO A 15 5.61 16.21 22.98
CA PRO A 15 4.68 15.53 22.10
C PRO A 15 4.34 14.17 22.69
N ASP A 16 3.08 13.99 23.10
CA ASP A 16 2.56 12.74 23.65
C ASP A 16 2.82 11.59 22.67
N LEU A 17 3.80 10.74 23.00
CA LEU A 17 4.10 9.52 22.25
C LEU A 17 3.02 8.48 22.60
N HIS A 18 1.96 8.43 21.79
CA HIS A 18 0.94 7.39 21.89
C HIS A 18 1.43 6.11 21.22
N VAL A 19 2.05 5.22 21.99
CA VAL A 19 2.42 3.87 21.51
C VAL A 19 1.22 2.93 21.62
N LEU A 20 0.65 2.53 20.49
CA LEU A 20 -0.36 1.47 20.40
C LEU A 20 0.33 0.11 20.28
N LEU A 21 0.58 -0.56 21.41
CA LEU A 21 1.06 -1.94 21.43
C LEU A 21 -0.10 -2.90 21.16
N SER A 22 -0.20 -3.42 19.94
CA SER A 22 -1.11 -4.50 19.59
C SER A 22 -0.32 -5.68 19.02
N GLY A 23 -0.26 -6.79 19.76
CA GLY A 23 0.45 -8.02 19.35
C GLY A 23 -0.20 -8.80 18.20
N GLN A 24 -1.12 -8.19 17.44
CA GLN A 24 -1.93 -8.86 16.42
C GLN A 24 -1.70 -8.33 15.00
N TYR A 25 -0.84 -7.32 14.84
CA TYR A 25 -0.50 -6.74 13.54
C TYR A 25 0.80 -7.33 13.03
N VAL A 26 0.74 -8.00 11.89
CA VAL A 26 1.91 -8.48 11.15
C VAL A 26 2.01 -7.76 9.82
N ARG A 27 3.18 -7.77 9.21
CA ARG A 27 3.42 -7.07 7.93
C ARG A 27 2.73 -7.81 6.79
N ILE A 28 2.41 -7.11 5.69
CA ILE A 28 1.72 -7.72 4.55
C ILE A 28 2.46 -8.91 3.92
N TRP A 29 3.79 -8.95 3.98
CA TRP A 29 4.59 -10.08 3.47
C TRP A 29 4.54 -11.32 4.37
N GLU A 30 4.01 -11.20 5.60
CA GLU A 30 3.78 -12.31 6.52
C GLU A 30 2.41 -12.98 6.28
N ALA A 31 1.70 -12.62 5.21
CA ALA A 31 0.47 -13.30 4.80
C ALA A 31 0.71 -14.81 4.62
N ARG A 32 -0.29 -15.61 5.02
CA ARG A 32 -0.26 -17.08 4.99
C ARG A 32 -0.32 -17.66 3.58
N ASN A 33 -0.89 -16.92 2.65
CA ASN A 33 -1.07 -17.28 1.25
C ASN A 33 -1.40 -16.04 0.41
N ILE A 34 -1.56 -16.25 -0.90
CA ILE A 34 -1.87 -15.19 -1.86
C ILE A 34 -3.25 -14.58 -1.58
N GLU A 35 -4.20 -15.37 -1.10
CA GLU A 35 -5.57 -14.93 -0.81
C GLU A 35 -5.59 -13.93 0.37
N GLU A 36 -4.91 -14.24 1.49
CA GLU A 36 -4.76 -13.32 2.62
C GLU A 36 -3.99 -12.06 2.20
N PHE A 37 -2.96 -12.19 1.37
CA PHE A 37 -2.23 -11.05 0.81
C PHE A 37 -3.15 -10.14 -0.02
N LYS A 38 -3.86 -10.70 -0.99
CA LYS A 38 -4.78 -9.97 -1.87
C LYS A 38 -5.89 -9.29 -1.08
N GLN A 39 -6.47 -10.01 -0.12
CA GLN A 39 -7.51 -9.48 0.76
C GLN A 39 -6.99 -8.29 1.58
N THR A 40 -5.83 -8.44 2.22
CA THR A 40 -5.18 -7.38 3.01
C THR A 40 -4.86 -6.16 2.15
N PHE A 41 -4.31 -6.37 0.95
CA PHE A 41 -3.99 -5.30 0.02
C PHE A 41 -5.24 -4.49 -0.36
N LEU A 42 -6.33 -5.17 -0.71
CA LEU A 42 -7.60 -4.53 -1.06
C LEU A 42 -8.22 -3.78 0.12
N ASP A 43 -8.18 -4.36 1.33
CA ASP A 43 -8.62 -3.66 2.55
C ASP A 43 -7.87 -2.35 2.76
N CYS A 44 -6.55 -2.33 2.49
CA CYS A 44 -5.73 -1.13 2.62
C CYS A 44 -6.03 -0.08 1.54
N VAL A 45 -6.24 -0.50 0.28
CA VAL A 45 -6.62 0.39 -0.83
C VAL A 45 -8.01 1.00 -0.58
N GLU A 46 -8.96 0.20 -0.11
CA GLU A 46 -10.31 0.67 0.26
C GLU A 46 -10.26 1.60 1.49
N CYS A 47 -9.44 1.28 2.50
CA CYS A 47 -9.21 2.16 3.66
C CYS A 47 -8.67 3.53 3.22
N HIS A 48 -7.67 3.53 2.35
CA HIS A 48 -7.10 4.76 1.79
C HIS A 48 -8.16 5.58 1.04
N TYR A 49 -8.95 4.94 0.17
CA TYR A 49 -10.00 5.63 -0.56
C TYR A 49 -11.05 6.24 0.37
N ARG A 50 -11.47 5.53 1.42
CA ARG A 50 -12.42 6.07 2.41
C ARG A 50 -11.84 7.29 3.12
N ALA A 51 -10.57 7.25 3.52
CA ALA A 51 -9.90 8.40 4.15
C ALA A 51 -9.84 9.60 3.19
N TYR A 52 -9.58 9.35 1.91
CA TYR A 52 -9.60 10.39 0.88
C TYR A 52 -11.01 10.95 0.62
N ALA A 53 -11.99 10.10 0.31
CA ALA A 53 -13.35 10.50 -0.08
C ALA A 53 -14.12 11.19 1.05
N THR A 54 -13.93 10.77 2.31
CA THR A 54 -14.64 11.35 3.46
C THR A 54 -13.90 12.50 4.12
N GLY A 55 -12.57 12.42 4.16
CA GLY A 55 -11.74 13.31 4.97
C GLY A 55 -10.82 14.22 4.16
N GLY A 56 -10.71 14.03 2.84
CA GLY A 56 -9.72 14.68 2.01
C GLY A 56 -8.29 14.32 2.44
N ILE A 57 -8.04 13.10 2.90
CA ILE A 57 -6.73 12.69 3.42
C ILE A 57 -5.90 11.99 2.34
N LEU A 58 -4.74 12.57 2.02
CA LEU A 58 -3.68 11.90 1.27
C LEU A 58 -2.73 11.21 2.24
N HIS A 59 -2.32 9.97 1.95
CA HIS A 59 -1.46 9.19 2.84
C HIS A 59 0.00 9.62 2.68
N ARG A 60 0.47 9.79 1.44
CA ARG A 60 1.79 10.30 1.07
C ARG A 60 3.00 9.44 1.42
N GLY A 61 2.81 8.43 2.27
CA GLY A 61 3.84 7.49 2.72
C GLY A 61 3.55 6.02 2.43
N ILE A 62 2.71 5.71 1.42
CA ILE A 62 2.35 4.31 1.11
C ILE A 62 3.60 3.48 0.82
N SER A 63 3.80 2.42 1.60
CA SER A 63 4.95 1.51 1.52
C SER A 63 4.58 0.12 2.04
N GLU A 64 5.42 -0.88 1.80
CA GLU A 64 5.18 -2.22 2.34
C GLU A 64 5.06 -2.27 3.86
N ASP A 65 5.73 -1.36 4.57
CA ASP A 65 5.65 -1.25 6.03
C ASP A 65 4.28 -0.72 6.49
N SER A 66 3.64 0.17 5.72
CA SER A 66 2.34 0.74 6.09
C SER A 66 1.16 -0.24 5.95
N LEU A 67 1.32 -1.35 5.22
CA LEU A 67 0.26 -2.34 5.00
C LEU A 67 0.38 -3.47 6.03
N MET A 68 -0.61 -3.56 6.92
CA MET A 68 -0.62 -4.50 8.04
C MET A 68 -1.78 -5.49 7.95
N ILE A 69 -1.56 -6.70 8.46
CA ILE A 69 -2.57 -7.74 8.63
C ILE A 69 -2.94 -7.80 10.10
N HIS A 70 -4.21 -7.57 10.41
CA HIS A 70 -4.75 -7.83 11.74
C HIS A 70 -5.42 -9.21 11.73
N ARG A 71 -4.94 -10.15 12.55
CA ARG A 71 -5.52 -11.48 12.70
C ARG A 71 -6.38 -11.54 13.97
N SER A 72 -7.68 -11.77 13.80
CA SER A 72 -8.53 -12.07 14.95
C SER A 72 -8.38 -13.54 15.30
N PHE A 73 -7.59 -13.84 16.33
CA PHE A 73 -7.62 -15.17 16.94
C PHE A 73 -8.99 -15.38 17.57
N SER A 74 -9.73 -16.39 17.12
CA SER A 74 -10.83 -16.92 17.93
C SER A 74 -10.21 -17.50 19.20
N ASN A 75 -10.88 -17.33 20.35
CA ASN A 75 -10.43 -17.80 21.67
C ASN A 75 -10.32 -19.34 21.83
N LEU A 76 -10.09 -20.09 20.74
CA LEU A 76 -10.01 -21.55 20.73
C LEU A 76 -8.57 -22.08 20.80
N ASP A 77 -7.55 -21.24 20.61
CA ASP A 77 -6.13 -21.67 20.61
C ASP A 77 -5.41 -21.47 21.96
N VAL A 78 -6.13 -21.14 23.03
CA VAL A 78 -5.54 -21.13 24.38
C VAL A 78 -5.62 -22.53 24.96
N GLU A 79 -4.70 -23.42 24.55
CA GLU A 79 -4.32 -24.54 25.41
C GLU A 79 -3.64 -23.93 26.66
N GLY A 80 -4.44 -23.73 27.71
CA GLY A 80 -3.92 -23.39 29.02
C GLY A 80 -2.98 -24.49 29.54
N PRO A 81 -2.06 -24.17 30.47
CA PRO A 81 -1.07 -25.13 30.95
C PRO A 81 -1.78 -26.34 31.57
N THR A 82 -1.53 -27.51 31.00
CA THR A 82 -1.96 -28.81 31.50
C THR A 82 -1.49 -28.97 32.94
N ARG A 83 -2.42 -28.93 33.89
CA ARG A 83 -2.22 -29.49 35.22
C ARG A 83 -2.42 -30.99 35.10
N GLU A 84 -1.36 -31.75 35.35
CA GLU A 84 -1.43 -33.18 35.60
C GLU A 84 -2.37 -33.42 36.78
N ASP A 85 -3.48 -34.12 36.54
CA ASP A 85 -4.00 -35.13 37.46
C ASP A 85 -5.04 -35.98 36.72
N GLY A 86 -4.82 -37.29 36.75
CA GLY A 86 -5.44 -38.24 35.83
C GLY A 86 -6.93 -38.49 36.03
N LYS A 87 -7.63 -38.67 34.90
CA LYS A 87 -8.48 -39.85 34.64
C LYS A 87 -8.89 -39.89 33.17
N SER A 88 -8.59 -41.04 32.56
CA SER A 88 -8.95 -41.43 31.21
C SER A 88 -10.47 -41.60 31.04
N THR A 89 -11.05 -40.87 30.10
CA THR A 89 -12.14 -41.33 29.23
C THR A 89 -12.04 -40.61 27.89
N ARG A 90 -11.56 -41.30 26.86
CA ARG A 90 -11.59 -40.80 25.47
C ARG A 90 -13.03 -40.79 24.94
N PRO A 91 -13.49 -39.73 24.26
CA PRO A 91 -14.49 -39.86 23.22
C PRO A 91 -13.82 -40.09 21.87
N ILE A 92 -14.47 -40.96 21.11
CA ILE A 92 -14.15 -41.49 19.80
C ILE A 92 -13.81 -40.39 18.79
N SER A 93 -12.69 -40.60 18.10
CA SER A 93 -12.24 -39.84 16.93
C SER A 93 -13.29 -39.89 15.81
N GLY A 94 -13.91 -38.74 15.52
CA GLY A 94 -14.52 -38.47 14.22
C GLY A 94 -13.44 -38.04 13.22
N PRO A 95 -13.64 -38.26 11.90
CA PRO A 95 -12.66 -37.86 10.90
C PRO A 95 -12.53 -36.34 10.89
N ALA A 96 -11.29 -35.85 10.87
CA ALA A 96 -10.99 -34.45 10.67
C ALA A 96 -11.65 -33.99 9.36
N GLN A 97 -12.62 -33.06 9.46
CA GLN A 97 -13.12 -32.39 8.28
C GLN A 97 -12.03 -31.46 7.76
N GLU A 98 -11.54 -31.84 6.59
CA GLU A 98 -10.63 -31.10 5.74
C GLU A 98 -11.35 -29.83 5.25
N GLY A 99 -11.00 -28.71 5.87
CA GLY A 99 -11.60 -27.42 5.63
C GLY A 99 -11.00 -26.43 6.61
N SER A 100 -9.69 -26.17 6.45
CA SER A 100 -8.98 -25.19 7.29
C SER A 100 -9.65 -23.82 7.11
N ILE A 101 -10.52 -23.46 8.05
CA ILE A 101 -11.12 -22.14 8.12
C ILE A 101 -9.97 -21.21 8.50
N ILE A 102 -9.38 -20.56 7.50
CA ILE A 102 -8.41 -19.48 7.69
C ILE A 102 -9.09 -18.46 8.64
N PRO A 103 -8.59 -18.25 9.88
CA PRO A 103 -9.18 -17.27 10.77
C PRO A 103 -9.26 -15.90 10.09
N PRO A 104 -10.36 -15.16 10.31
CA PRO A 104 -10.61 -13.90 9.64
C PRO A 104 -9.45 -12.93 9.88
N CYS A 105 -8.94 -12.39 8.77
CA CYS A 105 -7.93 -11.35 8.75
C CYS A 105 -8.54 -10.07 8.17
N ILE A 106 -8.07 -8.91 8.65
CA ILE A 106 -8.45 -7.60 8.13
C ILE A 106 -7.17 -6.83 7.82
N GLY A 107 -7.05 -6.32 6.59
CA GLY A 107 -5.98 -5.40 6.25
C GLY A 107 -6.19 -4.03 6.87
N ARG A 108 -5.09 -3.44 7.33
CA ARG A 108 -5.08 -2.15 8.03
C ARG A 108 -3.93 -1.32 7.46
N LEU A 109 -4.27 -0.11 7.03
CA LEU A 109 -3.28 0.88 6.61
C LEU A 109 -2.84 1.68 7.84
N ASN A 110 -1.55 1.69 8.11
CA ASN A 110 -0.89 2.42 9.20
C ASN A 110 -0.01 3.57 8.65
N ASP A 111 0.70 4.28 9.53
CA ASP A 111 1.73 5.27 9.17
C ASP A 111 1.20 6.55 8.47
N PHE A 112 0.15 7.14 9.05
CA PHE A 112 -0.42 8.42 8.63
C PHE A 112 0.39 9.65 9.10
N ASP A 113 1.61 9.48 9.63
CA ASP A 113 2.44 10.57 10.14
C ASP A 113 2.80 11.61 9.06
N MET A 114 2.84 11.18 7.80
CA MET A 114 3.08 12.04 6.65
C MET A 114 1.79 12.47 5.93
N ALA A 115 0.63 12.06 6.44
CA ALA A 115 -0.64 12.35 5.81
C ALA A 115 -0.91 13.85 5.80
N ALA A 116 -1.63 14.29 4.78
CA ALA A 116 -2.04 15.68 4.67
C ALA A 116 -3.49 15.79 4.26
N LYS A 117 -4.17 16.76 4.88
CA LYS A 117 -5.54 17.10 4.52
C LYS A 117 -5.52 18.05 3.32
N VAL A 118 -6.29 17.72 2.30
CA VAL A 118 -6.56 18.58 1.15
C VAL A 118 -7.98 19.11 1.22
N ASN A 119 -8.21 20.30 0.66
CA ASN A 119 -9.54 20.83 0.45
C ASN A 119 -10.18 20.23 -0.81
N ASN A 120 -11.44 20.60 -1.09
CA ASN A 120 -12.19 20.13 -2.26
C ASN A 120 -11.57 20.55 -3.61
N GLN A 121 -10.49 21.34 -3.61
CA GLN A 121 -9.73 21.76 -4.79
C GLN A 121 -8.34 21.11 -4.85
N GLY A 122 -8.09 20.07 -4.03
CA GLY A 122 -6.82 19.36 -3.96
C GLY A 122 -5.66 20.16 -3.33
N GLN A 123 -5.95 21.31 -2.71
CA GLN A 123 -4.93 22.15 -2.08
C GLN A 123 -4.71 21.73 -0.62
N PHE A 124 -3.45 21.63 -0.21
CA PHE A 124 -3.07 21.32 1.17
C PHE A 124 -3.63 22.35 2.16
N LEU A 125 -4.41 21.88 3.13
CA LEU A 125 -4.90 22.68 4.25
C LEU A 125 -3.86 22.83 5.37
N VAL A 126 -2.89 21.91 5.44
CA VAL A 126 -1.77 21.93 6.37
C VAL A 126 -0.48 21.69 5.60
N THR A 127 0.46 22.63 5.68
CA THR A 127 1.73 22.64 4.93
C THR A 127 2.80 21.74 5.55
N SER A 128 2.46 20.50 5.91
CA SER A 128 3.46 19.52 6.34
C SER A 128 4.23 19.00 5.13
N ALA A 129 5.37 19.64 4.87
CA ALA A 129 6.52 19.18 4.08
C ALA A 129 6.31 18.93 2.57
N SER A 130 6.76 19.86 1.72
CA SER A 130 7.03 19.63 0.29
C SER A 130 8.31 18.80 0.05
N HIS A 131 8.71 17.97 1.01
CA HIS A 131 9.94 17.17 0.92
C HIS A 131 9.69 15.92 0.09
N ARG A 132 10.76 15.39 -0.54
CA ARG A 132 10.78 14.10 -1.24
C ARG A 132 10.64 12.98 -0.19
N THR A 133 9.45 12.86 0.37
CA THR A 133 9.14 11.94 1.46
C THR A 133 8.52 10.67 0.88
N GLY A 134 9.06 9.51 1.24
CA GLY A 134 8.56 8.21 0.78
C GLY A 134 9.71 7.24 0.48
N THR A 135 9.40 5.95 0.58
CA THR A 135 10.37 4.87 0.34
C THR A 135 10.58 4.73 -1.18
N LEU A 136 11.83 4.89 -1.65
CA LEU A 136 12.17 5.05 -3.08
C LEU A 136 11.50 4.02 -4.04
N PRO A 137 11.47 2.70 -3.72
CA PRO A 137 10.78 1.73 -4.57
C PRO A 137 9.30 2.01 -4.80
N PHE A 138 8.61 2.59 -3.81
CA PHE A 138 7.17 2.81 -3.84
C PHE A 138 6.80 4.23 -4.26
N MET A 139 7.71 5.19 -4.13
CA MET A 139 7.46 6.58 -4.52
C MET A 139 7.03 6.72 -6.00
N ALA A 140 5.94 7.44 -6.25
CA ALA A 140 5.42 7.72 -7.59
C ALA A 140 6.45 8.40 -8.51
N LEU A 141 6.39 8.13 -9.82
CA LEU A 141 7.38 8.55 -10.81
C LEU A 141 7.53 10.07 -10.88
N ASP A 142 6.42 10.81 -10.76
CA ASP A 142 6.42 12.27 -10.77
C ASP A 142 7.15 12.87 -9.57
N LEU A 143 7.09 12.20 -8.41
CA LEU A 143 7.75 12.62 -7.17
C LEU A 143 9.25 12.27 -7.16
N LEU A 144 9.67 11.36 -8.04
CA LEU A 144 11.07 10.99 -8.22
C LEU A 144 11.82 11.89 -9.22
N LYS A 145 11.11 12.69 -10.03
CA LYS A 145 11.72 13.47 -11.11
C LYS A 145 12.65 14.57 -10.55
N PRO A 146 13.97 14.54 -10.88
CA PRO A 146 14.91 15.54 -10.38
C PRO A 146 14.52 16.96 -10.79
N GLY A 147 14.71 17.92 -9.87
CA GLY A 147 14.50 19.34 -10.15
C GLY A 147 13.04 19.79 -10.30
N LYS A 148 12.06 18.88 -10.24
CA LYS A 148 10.64 19.22 -10.31
C LYS A 148 9.97 19.00 -8.95
N ARG A 149 9.50 20.08 -8.32
CA ARG A 149 8.59 19.96 -7.16
C ARG A 149 7.18 19.73 -7.68
N VAL A 150 6.63 18.55 -7.40
CA VAL A 150 5.26 18.17 -7.78
C VAL A 150 4.44 18.07 -6.50
N LEU A 151 3.23 18.64 -6.52
CA LEU A 151 2.28 18.46 -5.42
C LEU A 151 1.84 17.00 -5.39
N HIS A 152 1.89 16.38 -4.21
CA HIS A 152 1.38 15.04 -4.03
C HIS A 152 -0.14 15.03 -4.19
N VAL A 153 -0.67 14.16 -5.03
CA VAL A 153 -2.11 13.98 -5.29
C VAL A 153 -2.51 12.51 -5.14
N TYR A 154 -3.81 12.23 -5.04
CA TYR A 154 -4.34 10.87 -4.75
C TYR A 154 -3.79 9.77 -5.67
N ARG A 155 -3.63 10.05 -6.98
CA ARG A 155 -3.06 9.07 -7.92
C ARG A 155 -1.62 8.64 -7.59
N HIS A 156 -0.84 9.45 -6.86
CA HIS A 156 0.52 9.09 -6.46
C HIS A 156 0.51 8.01 -5.38
N ASP A 157 -0.44 8.05 -4.45
CA ASP A 157 -0.67 6.97 -3.49
C ASP A 157 -1.13 5.69 -4.21
N LEU A 158 -2.03 5.79 -5.21
CA LEU A 158 -2.40 4.64 -6.05
C LEU A 158 -1.21 4.05 -6.84
N GLU A 159 -0.34 4.89 -7.38
CA GLU A 159 0.88 4.45 -8.06
C GLU A 159 1.83 3.72 -7.09
N SER A 160 1.87 4.16 -5.82
CA SER A 160 2.64 3.50 -4.77
C SER A 160 2.10 2.12 -4.44
N PHE A 161 0.77 1.96 -4.35
CA PHE A 161 0.13 0.65 -4.24
C PHE A 161 0.48 -0.28 -5.42
N PHE A 162 0.48 0.24 -6.65
CA PHE A 162 0.92 -0.52 -7.82
C PHE A 162 2.38 -1.02 -7.67
N TYR A 163 3.30 -0.15 -7.23
CA TYR A 163 4.69 -0.55 -7.03
C TYR A 163 4.87 -1.57 -5.89
N ILE A 164 4.02 -1.57 -4.86
CA ILE A 164 3.99 -2.63 -3.85
C ILE A 164 3.64 -3.98 -4.49
N LEU A 165 2.71 -4.05 -5.46
CA LEU A 165 2.39 -5.32 -6.14
C LEU A 165 3.57 -5.86 -6.96
N VAL A 166 4.29 -4.99 -7.67
CA VAL A 166 5.53 -5.36 -8.37
C VAL A 166 6.56 -5.90 -7.38
N TRP A 167 6.72 -5.22 -6.24
CA TRP A 167 7.65 -5.60 -5.19
C TRP A 167 7.29 -6.95 -4.56
N ALA A 168 6.00 -7.15 -4.25
CA ALA A 168 5.44 -8.35 -3.65
C ALA A 168 5.66 -9.58 -4.54
N ALA A 169 5.35 -9.47 -5.84
CA ALA A 169 5.51 -10.58 -6.79
C ALA A 169 6.94 -11.12 -6.84
N VAL A 170 7.95 -10.27 -6.62
CA VAL A 170 9.36 -10.65 -6.68
C VAL A 170 9.91 -11.05 -5.31
N HIS A 171 9.59 -10.29 -4.26
CA HIS A 171 10.25 -10.38 -2.96
C HIS A 171 9.47 -11.19 -1.93
N TYR A 172 8.16 -11.39 -2.06
CA TYR A 172 7.39 -12.05 -1.01
C TYR A 172 7.38 -13.55 -1.24
N ASP A 173 7.84 -14.27 -0.22
CA ASP A 173 7.69 -15.70 -0.08
C ASP A 173 6.46 -15.96 0.79
N LEU A 174 5.29 -15.76 0.20
CA LEU A 174 3.99 -15.86 0.88
C LEU A 174 3.71 -17.28 1.39
N LYS A 175 4.32 -18.30 0.78
CA LYS A 175 4.23 -19.68 1.25
C LYS A 175 4.86 -19.87 2.64
N HIS A 176 5.90 -19.09 2.94
CA HIS A 176 6.61 -19.15 4.21
C HIS A 176 6.40 -17.89 5.07
N GLY A 177 5.54 -16.96 4.65
CA GLY A 177 5.27 -15.69 5.33
C GLY A 177 6.53 -14.82 5.50
N LYS A 178 7.40 -14.78 4.49
CA LYS A 178 8.69 -14.08 4.56
C LYS A 178 8.89 -13.12 3.41
N ARG A 179 9.75 -12.13 3.64
CA ARG A 179 10.30 -11.25 2.59
C ARG A 179 11.73 -11.65 2.29
N LYS A 180 12.07 -11.85 1.01
CA LYS A 180 13.44 -12.03 0.54
C LYS A 180 14.27 -10.78 0.89
N SER A 181 15.47 -10.99 1.44
CA SER A 181 16.37 -9.90 1.84
C SER A 181 17.09 -9.27 0.65
N CYS A 182 17.44 -10.06 -0.37
CA CYS A 182 18.17 -9.61 -1.55
C CYS A 182 17.23 -9.25 -2.70
N SER A 183 17.32 -8.02 -3.19
CA SER A 183 16.63 -7.60 -4.42
C SER A 183 17.42 -7.99 -5.67
N PRO A 184 16.76 -8.48 -6.74
CA PRO A 184 17.40 -8.69 -8.03
C PRO A 184 18.02 -7.39 -8.59
N LYS A 185 19.09 -7.51 -9.38
CA LYS A 185 19.83 -6.35 -9.93
C LYS A 185 18.92 -5.32 -10.62
N VAL A 186 17.90 -5.79 -11.36
CA VAL A 186 16.94 -4.92 -12.03
C VAL A 186 16.18 -4.02 -11.04
N LEU A 187 15.78 -4.54 -9.88
CA LEU A 187 15.07 -3.79 -8.84
C LEU A 187 15.99 -3.10 -7.83
N GLN A 188 17.28 -3.45 -7.74
CA GLN A 188 18.26 -2.69 -6.94
C GLN A 188 18.37 -1.24 -7.39
N SER A 189 18.18 -0.97 -8.69
CA SER A 189 18.15 0.39 -9.22
C SER A 189 17.00 1.23 -8.62
N TRP A 190 15.90 0.61 -8.18
CA TRP A 190 14.78 1.31 -7.54
C TRP A 190 15.09 1.74 -6.11
N LEU A 191 16.12 1.15 -5.49
CA LEU A 191 16.61 1.50 -4.15
C LEU A 191 17.66 2.62 -4.17
N ASN A 192 18.13 3.03 -5.36
CA ASN A 192 19.21 3.99 -5.51
C ASN A 192 18.69 5.34 -6.02
N GLU A 193 18.94 6.41 -5.27
CA GLU A 193 18.40 7.75 -5.57
C GLU A 193 18.73 8.30 -6.96
N SER A 194 19.91 7.94 -7.50
CA SER A 194 20.40 8.43 -8.79
C SER A 194 19.81 7.66 -9.97
N THR A 195 19.42 6.40 -9.77
CA THR A 195 18.97 5.51 -10.86
C THR A 195 17.48 5.20 -10.82
N CYS A 196 16.83 5.33 -9.67
CA CYS A 196 15.44 4.93 -9.43
C CYS A 196 14.45 5.60 -10.39
N PHE A 197 14.57 6.91 -10.62
CA PHE A 197 13.70 7.62 -11.55
C PHE A 197 13.79 7.03 -12.97
N LEU A 198 15.02 6.88 -13.49
CA LEU A 198 15.24 6.40 -14.86
C LEU A 198 14.82 4.95 -15.04
N SER A 199 15.09 4.09 -14.05
CA SER A 199 14.72 2.68 -14.12
C SER A 199 13.21 2.47 -14.01
N LYS A 200 12.51 3.21 -13.14
CA LYS A 200 11.04 3.17 -13.06
C LYS A 200 10.38 3.77 -14.30
N HIS A 201 10.94 4.86 -14.84
CA HIS A 201 10.48 5.43 -16.11
C HIS A 201 10.58 4.39 -17.24
N ARG A 202 11.72 3.70 -17.35
CA ARG A 202 11.91 2.63 -18.33
C ARG A 202 10.91 1.49 -18.12
N PHE A 203 10.76 1.00 -16.89
CA PHE A 203 9.78 -0.05 -16.56
C PHE A 203 8.36 0.32 -16.98
N MET A 204 7.94 1.57 -16.78
CA MET A 204 6.61 2.03 -17.14
C MET A 204 6.43 2.19 -18.66
N SER A 205 7.49 2.56 -19.39
CA SER A 205 7.46 2.72 -20.84
C SER A 205 7.60 1.41 -21.61
N ASP A 206 8.36 0.46 -21.10
CA ASP A 206 8.64 -0.82 -21.77
C ASP A 206 7.39 -1.73 -21.76
N SER A 207 7.40 -2.77 -22.60
CA SER A 207 6.38 -3.83 -22.57
C SER A 207 6.70 -4.82 -21.47
N LEU A 208 5.71 -5.18 -20.62
CA LEU A 208 5.93 -6.23 -19.63
C LEU A 208 6.09 -7.61 -20.26
N ALA A 209 5.49 -7.85 -21.43
CA ALA A 209 5.58 -9.14 -22.12
C ALA A 209 7.01 -9.52 -22.52
N GLU A 210 7.88 -8.53 -22.74
CA GLU A 210 9.28 -8.71 -23.14
C GLU A 210 10.24 -8.51 -21.95
N ASN A 211 9.71 -8.28 -20.74
CA ASN A 211 10.53 -7.98 -19.56
C ASN A 211 10.95 -9.24 -18.80
N ASP A 212 11.75 -10.09 -19.45
CA ASP A 212 12.27 -11.33 -18.87
C ASP A 212 13.11 -11.07 -17.60
N SER A 213 13.75 -9.90 -17.54
CA SER A 213 14.68 -9.55 -16.45
C SER A 213 14.02 -9.53 -15.07
N ILE A 214 12.76 -9.14 -14.97
CA ILE A 214 11.97 -9.16 -13.72
C ILE A 214 11.24 -10.50 -13.60
N GLN A 215 10.56 -10.94 -14.67
CA GLN A 215 9.68 -12.11 -14.63
C GLN A 215 10.39 -13.40 -14.22
N GLN A 216 11.67 -13.57 -14.57
CA GLN A 216 12.46 -14.75 -14.17
C GLN A 216 12.63 -14.90 -12.64
N HIS A 217 12.37 -13.85 -11.86
CA HIS A 217 12.49 -13.86 -10.41
C HIS A 217 11.15 -14.08 -9.69
N ILE A 218 10.06 -14.18 -10.43
CA ILE A 218 8.69 -14.31 -9.90
C ILE A 218 8.34 -15.80 -9.80
N PRO A 219 7.98 -16.32 -8.60
CA PRO A 219 7.45 -17.67 -8.45
C PRO A 219 6.18 -17.89 -9.28
N ASP A 220 5.93 -19.11 -9.77
CA ASP A 220 4.84 -19.41 -10.71
C ASP A 220 3.43 -19.05 -10.19
N ASP A 221 3.19 -19.24 -8.89
CA ASP A 221 1.93 -18.89 -8.23
C ASP A 221 1.74 -17.36 -8.15
N ALA A 222 2.78 -16.63 -7.74
CA ALA A 222 2.79 -15.17 -7.74
C ALA A 222 2.69 -14.60 -9.17
N LYS A 223 3.28 -15.27 -10.16
CA LYS A 223 3.19 -14.87 -11.57
C LYS A 223 1.74 -14.94 -12.06
N ARG A 224 1.08 -16.09 -11.90
CA ARG A 224 -0.31 -16.24 -12.33
C ARG A 224 -1.26 -15.32 -11.57
N GLN A 225 -1.13 -15.26 -10.26
CA GLN A 225 -2.16 -14.65 -9.43
C GLN A 225 -1.92 -13.17 -9.09
N ILE A 226 -0.68 -12.70 -9.01
CA ILE A 226 -0.38 -11.31 -8.67
C ILE A 226 0.08 -10.57 -9.93
N TRP A 227 1.05 -11.13 -10.65
CA TRP A 227 1.63 -10.45 -11.81
C TRP A 227 0.64 -10.34 -12.97
N ASP A 228 0.14 -11.47 -13.46
CA ASP A 228 -0.72 -11.52 -14.65
C ASP A 228 -2.12 -10.93 -14.38
N GLU A 229 -2.67 -11.20 -13.20
CA GLU A 229 -4.01 -10.72 -12.84
C GLU A 229 -4.05 -9.25 -12.43
N TRP A 230 -3.04 -8.73 -11.71
CA TRP A 230 -3.09 -7.38 -11.12
C TRP A 230 -1.99 -6.45 -11.63
N VAL A 231 -0.72 -6.89 -11.69
CA VAL A 231 0.39 -6.02 -12.13
C VAL A 231 0.24 -5.66 -13.60
N VAL A 232 -0.04 -6.63 -14.49
CA VAL A 232 -0.14 -6.38 -15.94
C VAL A 232 -1.28 -5.41 -16.27
N PRO A 233 -2.54 -5.59 -15.79
CA PRO A 233 -3.61 -4.64 -16.07
C PRO A 233 -3.36 -3.24 -15.50
N LEU A 234 -2.78 -3.14 -14.29
CA LEU A 234 -2.43 -1.85 -13.70
C LEU A 234 -1.29 -1.17 -14.45
N HIS A 235 -0.28 -1.92 -14.91
CA HIS A 235 0.79 -1.37 -15.74
C HIS A 235 0.22 -0.77 -17.03
N ILE A 236 -0.69 -1.47 -17.70
CA ILE A 236 -1.39 -0.96 -18.89
C ILE A 236 -2.16 0.33 -18.57
N LEU A 237 -2.86 0.37 -17.43
CA LEU A 237 -3.61 1.55 -16.98
C LEU A 237 -2.70 2.78 -16.77
N PHE A 238 -1.64 2.63 -15.97
CA PHE A 238 -0.69 3.71 -15.68
C PHE A 238 0.09 4.14 -16.92
N LYS A 239 0.59 3.18 -17.71
CA LYS A 239 1.27 3.45 -18.98
C LYS A 239 0.39 4.25 -19.93
N GLY A 240 -0.87 3.83 -20.11
CA GLY A 240 -1.84 4.52 -20.95
C GLY A 240 -2.07 5.96 -20.50
N ALA A 241 -2.25 6.19 -19.20
CA ALA A 241 -2.43 7.54 -18.65
C ALA A 241 -1.18 8.43 -18.83
N PHE A 242 0.02 7.87 -18.69
CA PHE A 242 1.26 8.63 -18.90
C PHE A 242 1.50 8.97 -20.37
N VAL A 243 1.18 8.06 -21.29
CA VAL A 243 1.21 8.30 -22.74
C VAL A 243 0.19 9.37 -23.12
N HIS A 244 -1.03 9.31 -22.58
CA HIS A 244 -2.05 10.34 -22.78
C HIS A 244 -1.55 11.71 -22.34
N ARG A 245 -1.04 11.83 -21.11
CA ARG A 245 -0.44 13.08 -20.61
C ARG A 245 0.65 13.61 -21.53
N SER A 246 1.56 12.76 -22.00
CA SER A 246 2.63 13.18 -22.92
C SER A 246 2.04 13.72 -24.23
N THR A 247 1.06 13.00 -24.78
CA THR A 247 0.38 13.37 -26.03
C THR A 247 -0.35 14.71 -25.92
N GLN A 248 -1.01 14.98 -24.79
CA GLN A 248 -1.67 16.26 -24.54
C GLN A 248 -0.66 17.41 -24.41
N ALA A 249 0.46 17.17 -23.72
CA ALA A 249 1.53 18.15 -23.60
C ALA A 249 2.14 18.53 -24.96
N ASP A 250 2.38 17.54 -25.83
CA ASP A 250 2.87 17.75 -27.20
C ASP A 250 1.87 18.54 -28.06
N LYS A 251 0.57 18.40 -27.77
CA LYS A 251 -0.51 19.18 -28.40
C LYS A 251 -0.78 20.53 -27.73
N HIS A 252 -0.05 20.87 -26.67
CA HIS A 252 -0.29 22.06 -25.83
C HIS A 252 -1.70 22.16 -25.27
N LEU A 253 -2.33 21.02 -24.99
CA LEU A 253 -3.67 20.94 -24.41
C LEU A 253 -3.60 20.85 -22.87
N PRO A 254 -4.57 21.45 -22.15
CA PRO A 254 -4.63 21.32 -20.70
C PRO A 254 -4.90 19.87 -20.29
N VAL A 255 -4.29 19.45 -19.18
CA VAL A 255 -4.45 18.12 -18.59
C VAL A 255 -4.79 18.29 -17.12
N ASP A 256 -5.80 17.57 -16.65
CA ASP A 256 -5.99 17.36 -15.23
C ASP A 256 -4.83 16.51 -14.69
N HIS A 257 -3.91 17.15 -13.98
CA HIS A 257 -2.77 16.46 -13.37
C HIS A 257 -3.10 15.69 -12.10
N GLU A 258 -4.30 15.83 -11.54
CA GLU A 258 -4.77 15.10 -10.36
C GLU A 258 -5.15 13.66 -10.72
N THR A 259 -5.94 13.46 -11.78
CA THR A 259 -6.41 12.13 -12.20
C THR A 259 -5.93 11.71 -13.59
N LEU A 260 -5.15 12.56 -14.27
CA LEU A 260 -4.76 12.38 -15.67
C LEU A 260 -5.98 12.25 -16.58
N ASP A 261 -6.87 13.24 -16.51
CA ASP A 261 -8.15 13.32 -17.22
C ASP A 261 -9.09 12.13 -16.92
N GLY A 262 -9.22 11.77 -15.65
CA GLY A 262 -10.08 10.70 -15.15
C GLY A 262 -9.54 9.28 -15.42
N LEU A 263 -8.32 9.15 -15.94
CA LEU A 263 -7.74 7.86 -16.28
C LEU A 263 -7.25 7.10 -15.04
N ILE A 264 -6.73 7.81 -14.03
CA ILE A 264 -6.26 7.24 -12.77
C ILE A 264 -7.15 7.72 -11.62
N THR A 265 -8.13 6.90 -11.28
CA THR A 265 -8.99 7.04 -10.11
C THR A 265 -9.03 5.72 -9.34
N PHE A 266 -9.64 5.73 -8.16
CA PHE A 266 -9.88 4.50 -7.42
C PHE A 266 -10.72 3.49 -8.23
N GLU A 267 -11.74 3.97 -8.94
CA GLU A 267 -12.65 3.16 -9.75
C GLU A 267 -11.92 2.55 -10.93
N THR A 268 -11.05 3.30 -11.62
CA THR A 268 -10.27 2.74 -12.73
C THR A 268 -9.22 1.73 -12.23
N PHE A 269 -8.62 1.96 -11.06
CA PHE A 269 -7.71 1.03 -10.40
C PHE A 269 -8.43 -0.30 -10.06
N MET A 270 -9.57 -0.22 -9.40
CA MET A 270 -10.35 -1.40 -8.98
C MET A 270 -10.91 -2.17 -10.17
N ARG A 271 -11.34 -1.46 -11.23
CA ARG A 271 -11.72 -2.05 -12.51
C ARG A 271 -10.57 -2.78 -13.19
N ALA A 272 -9.35 -2.23 -13.15
CA ALA A 272 -8.17 -2.87 -13.75
C ALA A 272 -7.83 -4.20 -13.07
N VAL A 273 -7.90 -4.27 -11.73
CA VAL A 273 -7.69 -5.53 -10.97
C VAL A 273 -8.93 -6.44 -10.94
N ARG A 274 -10.02 -6.04 -11.60
CA ARG A 274 -11.30 -6.78 -11.71
C ARG A 274 -11.95 -7.10 -10.36
N VAL A 275 -11.82 -6.19 -9.40
CA VAL A 275 -12.42 -6.32 -8.06
C VAL A 275 -13.53 -5.29 -7.89
N LYS A 276 -14.70 -5.73 -7.42
CA LYS A 276 -15.77 -4.81 -7.00
C LYS A 276 -15.43 -4.28 -5.60
N PRO A 277 -15.34 -2.95 -5.40
CA PRO A 277 -15.10 -2.37 -4.08
C PRO A 277 -16.19 -2.74 -3.07
N ARG A 278 -15.80 -2.90 -1.80
CA ARG A 278 -16.70 -3.28 -0.70
C ARG A 278 -17.03 -2.11 0.21
N GLY A 279 -18.29 -2.05 0.64
CA GLY A 279 -18.74 -1.07 1.64
C GLY A 279 -18.54 0.38 1.21
N LEU A 280 -18.72 0.68 -0.07
CA LEU A 280 -18.74 2.04 -0.62
C LEU A 280 -20.15 2.54 -0.95
N ASP A 281 -21.18 1.76 -0.61
CA ASP A 281 -22.57 2.16 -0.82
C ASP A 281 -22.85 3.45 -0.03
N GLY A 282 -23.02 4.56 -0.74
CA GLY A 282 -23.31 5.88 -0.15
C GLY A 282 -22.14 6.86 -0.09
N LEU A 283 -20.92 6.47 -0.45
CA LEU A 283 -19.81 7.39 -0.70
C LEU A 283 -19.92 7.90 -2.15
N LYS A 284 -20.25 9.18 -2.31
CA LYS A 284 -20.25 9.89 -3.60
C LYS A 284 -19.31 11.08 -3.53
#